data_AF-A0A5E4SCV5-F1
#
_entry.id   AF-A0A5E4SCV5-F1
#
_cell.length_a   1.000
_cell.length_b   1.000
_cell.length_c   1.000
_cell.angle_alpha   90.00
_cell.angle_beta   90.00
_cell.angle_gamma   90.00
#
_symmetry.space_group_name_H-M   'P 1'
#
loop_
_entity.id
_entity.type
_entity.pdbx_description
1 polymer ?
#
loop_
_entity_poly.entity_id
_entity_poly.type
_entity_poly.pdbx_seq_one_letter_code
_entity_poly.pdbx_strand_id
1 'polypeptide(L)'
;MQPLSSTMTRAVPASPDVLAWQPQAPADRGPAGDFAFFREPLRHDSVLRDQWSAAVGNGSPSGMWSRFVHDVGERFFKGSRKQRVMDALVLSLDLLPERRRADALGCLLADGVEGRAAVEEFWPYVGMDRIPEVDRARVRRLLREYEIGR
;
A
#
# COMPACT_ATOMS: atom_id res chain seq x y z
N MET A 1 -22.16 -33.69 -70.28
CA MET A 1 -23.01 -34.15 -69.17
C MET A 1 -22.53 -33.49 -67.88
N GLN A 2 -23.34 -32.62 -67.28
CA GLN A 2 -23.34 -32.34 -65.83
C GLN A 2 -24.36 -33.31 -65.16
N PRO A 3 -24.49 -33.49 -63.81
CA PRO A 3 -24.19 -32.46 -62.80
C PRO A 3 -23.85 -32.92 -61.33
N LEU A 4 -23.70 -31.92 -60.42
CA LEU A 4 -23.91 -31.89 -58.94
C LEU A 4 -22.90 -32.66 -58.04
N SER A 5 -22.43 -32.20 -56.86
CA SER A 5 -22.92 -31.22 -55.88
C SER A 5 -21.79 -30.72 -54.96
N SER A 6 -21.96 -29.50 -54.48
CA SER A 6 -21.21 -28.81 -53.42
C SER A 6 -21.23 -29.56 -52.07
N THR A 7 -20.14 -29.47 -51.32
CA THR A 7 -20.20 -29.53 -49.84
C THR A 7 -19.25 -28.50 -49.26
N MET A 8 -19.83 -27.37 -48.83
CA MET A 8 -19.27 -26.51 -47.79
C MET A 8 -19.30 -27.29 -46.47
N THR A 9 -18.22 -27.27 -45.71
CA THR A 9 -18.26 -27.49 -44.25
C THR A 9 -17.28 -26.55 -43.58
N ARG A 10 -17.81 -25.35 -43.31
CA ARG A 10 -17.77 -24.63 -42.04
C ARG A 10 -16.45 -24.67 -41.25
N ALA A 11 -15.70 -23.58 -41.37
CA ALA A 11 -14.84 -23.10 -40.30
C ALA A 11 -15.68 -22.86 -39.03
N VAL A 12 -15.27 -23.47 -37.92
CA VAL A 12 -15.76 -23.11 -36.58
C VAL A 12 -14.69 -22.21 -35.96
N PRO A 13 -14.96 -20.91 -35.75
CA PRO A 13 -14.07 -20.09 -34.93
C PRO A 13 -14.24 -20.53 -33.47
N ALA A 14 -13.14 -20.93 -32.84
CA ALA A 14 -13.10 -21.03 -31.38
C ALA A 14 -13.23 -19.61 -30.83
N SER A 15 -14.34 -19.35 -30.13
CA SER A 15 -14.61 -18.10 -29.42
C SER A 15 -13.46 -17.75 -28.47
N PRO A 16 -13.05 -16.48 -28.37
CA PRO A 16 -12.13 -16.02 -27.33
C PRO A 16 -12.98 -15.53 -26.16
N ASP A 17 -13.52 -16.44 -25.36
CA ASP A 17 -14.07 -16.04 -24.08
C ASP A 17 -13.98 -17.18 -23.09
N VAL A 18 -13.63 -16.83 -21.86
CA VAL A 18 -13.40 -17.68 -20.70
C VAL A 18 -12.03 -18.36 -20.65
N LEU A 19 -11.06 -17.67 -20.03
CA LEU A 19 -10.02 -18.17 -19.11
C LEU A 19 -9.10 -16.97 -18.79
N ALA A 20 -8.83 -16.57 -17.56
CA ALA A 20 -9.16 -17.09 -16.26
C ALA A 20 -9.06 -15.91 -15.30
N TRP A 21 -9.95 -15.83 -14.30
CA TRP A 21 -9.55 -15.20 -13.05
C TRP A 21 -8.35 -16.00 -12.55
N GLN A 22 -7.14 -15.50 -12.78
CA GLN A 22 -5.95 -16.04 -12.13
C GLN A 22 -5.99 -15.51 -10.70
N PRO A 23 -6.23 -16.34 -9.67
CA PRO A 23 -5.88 -15.93 -8.32
C PRO A 23 -4.37 -15.73 -8.32
N GLN A 24 -3.92 -14.49 -8.21
CA GLN A 24 -2.49 -14.17 -8.15
C GLN A 24 -1.84 -15.07 -7.09
N ALA A 25 -0.75 -15.74 -7.49
CA ALA A 25 0.03 -16.60 -6.62
C ALA A 25 0.39 -15.84 -5.32
N PRO A 26 0.47 -16.51 -4.17
CA PRO A 26 0.74 -15.85 -2.89
C PRO A 26 2.04 -15.03 -2.88
N ALA A 27 3.01 -15.34 -3.75
CA ALA A 27 4.26 -14.58 -3.91
C ALA A 27 4.09 -13.22 -4.62
N ASP A 28 2.98 -13.00 -5.32
CA ASP A 28 2.64 -11.74 -6.00
C ASP A 28 1.80 -10.81 -5.11
N ARG A 29 1.34 -11.32 -3.96
CA ARG A 29 0.88 -10.46 -2.86
C ARG A 29 2.13 -10.01 -2.12
N GLY A 30 2.64 -8.82 -2.46
CA GLY A 30 3.67 -8.18 -1.65
C GLY A 30 3.29 -8.15 -0.15
N PRO A 31 4.24 -7.84 0.76
CA PRO A 31 4.10 -7.99 2.22
C PRO A 31 2.88 -7.29 2.83
N ALA A 32 2.25 -6.37 2.09
CA ALA A 32 0.94 -5.81 2.41
C ALA A 32 -0.14 -6.88 2.69
N GLY A 33 -0.04 -8.08 2.09
CA GLY A 33 -0.96 -9.19 2.33
C GLY A 33 -0.99 -9.66 3.79
N ASP A 34 0.15 -9.63 4.48
CA ASP A 34 0.29 -10.04 5.88
C ASP A 34 -0.42 -9.10 6.85
N PHE A 35 -0.74 -7.89 6.38
CA PHE A 35 -1.44 -6.85 7.12
C PHE A 35 -2.87 -6.62 6.62
N ALA A 36 -3.46 -7.58 5.89
CA ALA A 36 -4.85 -7.49 5.43
C ALA A 36 -5.85 -7.20 6.57
N PHE A 37 -5.61 -7.75 7.76
CA PHE A 37 -6.43 -7.50 8.96
C PHE A 37 -6.46 -6.04 9.41
N PHE A 38 -5.46 -5.23 9.03
CA PHE A 38 -5.39 -3.79 9.30
C PHE A 38 -5.79 -2.97 8.06
N ARG A 39 -5.27 -3.36 6.89
CA ARG A 39 -5.52 -2.67 5.61
C ARG A 39 -6.98 -2.71 5.20
N GLU A 40 -7.65 -3.83 5.40
CA GLU A 40 -9.03 -3.99 4.96
C GLU A 40 -10.00 -3.12 5.77
N PRO A 41 -9.92 -3.08 7.13
CA PRO A 41 -10.62 -2.07 7.91
C PRO A 41 -10.27 -0.64 7.48
N LEU A 42 -8.99 -0.33 7.24
CA LEU A 42 -8.58 1.01 6.82
C LEU A 42 -9.15 1.45 5.46
N ARG A 43 -9.43 0.52 4.54
CA ARG A 43 -10.09 0.82 3.26
C ARG A 43 -11.55 1.24 3.44
N HIS A 44 -12.24 0.66 4.42
CA HIS A 44 -13.69 0.81 4.61
C HIS A 44 -14.04 1.84 5.69
N ASP A 45 -13.17 2.03 6.68
CA ASP A 45 -13.36 2.95 7.80
C ASP A 45 -12.78 4.33 7.46
N SER A 46 -13.66 5.24 7.00
CA SER A 46 -13.26 6.63 6.74
C SER A 46 -12.79 7.35 8.00
N VAL A 47 -13.36 7.03 9.17
CA VAL A 47 -12.98 7.65 10.45
C VAL A 47 -11.55 7.29 10.81
N LEU A 48 -11.14 6.03 10.64
CA LEU A 48 -9.77 5.60 10.87
C LEU A 48 -8.78 6.30 9.92
N ARG A 49 -9.14 6.46 8.64
CA ARG A 49 -8.30 7.23 7.68
C ARG A 49 -8.22 8.71 8.05
N ASP A 50 -9.31 9.31 8.50
CA ASP A 50 -9.34 10.72 8.91
C ASP A 50 -8.50 10.94 10.17
N GLN A 51 -8.54 10.01 11.13
CA GLN A 51 -7.67 10.01 12.30
C GLN A 51 -6.19 9.92 11.89
N TRP A 52 -5.85 9.01 10.96
CA TRP A 52 -4.48 8.91 10.44
C TRP A 52 -4.05 10.21 9.74
N SER A 53 -4.89 10.72 8.83
CA SER A 53 -4.68 11.99 8.10
C SER A 53 -4.50 13.19 9.03
N ALA A 54 -5.28 13.27 10.11
CA ALA A 54 -5.17 14.31 11.12
C ALA A 54 -3.87 14.18 11.93
N ALA A 55 -3.52 12.96 12.33
CA ALA A 55 -2.29 12.68 13.08
C ALA A 55 -1.04 13.11 12.29
N VAL A 56 -0.97 12.75 11.00
CA VAL A 56 0.19 13.12 10.16
C VAL A 56 0.22 14.60 9.79
N GLY A 57 -0.95 15.25 9.67
CA GLY A 57 -1.05 16.68 9.38
C GLY A 57 -0.50 17.58 10.50
N ASN A 58 -0.34 17.06 11.71
CA ASN A 58 0.28 17.76 12.84
C ASN A 58 1.78 17.43 12.99
N GLY A 59 2.31 16.53 12.17
CA GLY A 59 3.71 16.12 12.16
C GLY A 59 4.12 15.15 13.29
N SER A 60 5.33 14.58 13.13
CA SER A 60 5.89 13.54 14.01
C SER A 60 6.15 13.90 15.47
N PRO A 61 6.52 15.15 15.84
CA PRO A 61 6.68 15.47 17.26
C PRO A 61 5.34 15.75 17.95
N SER A 62 4.20 15.60 17.26
CA SER A 62 2.88 15.81 17.86
C SER A 62 2.43 14.61 18.69
N GLY A 63 1.83 14.87 19.85
CA GLY A 63 1.19 13.83 20.66
C GLY A 63 0.06 13.09 19.93
N MET A 64 -0.48 13.67 18.85
CA MET A 64 -1.49 13.03 18.01
C MET A 64 -0.94 11.85 17.20
N TRP A 65 0.28 11.96 16.65
CA TRP A 65 0.92 10.84 15.96
C TRP A 65 1.17 9.66 16.91
N SER A 66 1.81 9.93 18.06
CA SER A 66 2.10 8.88 19.04
C SER A 66 0.82 8.22 19.56
N ARG A 67 -0.25 8.99 19.79
CA ARG A 67 -1.54 8.44 20.22
C ARG A 67 -2.18 7.58 19.14
N PHE A 68 -2.15 8.02 17.88
CA PHE A 68 -2.67 7.23 16.77
C PHE A 68 -1.95 5.88 16.63
N VAL A 69 -0.61 5.88 16.68
CA VAL A 69 0.19 4.64 16.62
C VAL A 69 -0.15 3.70 17.78
N HIS A 70 -0.29 4.25 19.00
CA HIS A 70 -0.71 3.49 20.17
C HIS A 70 -2.10 2.86 19.99
N ASP A 71 -3.09 3.67 19.58
CA ASP A 71 -4.48 3.22 19.43
C ASP A 71 -4.63 2.16 18.32
N VAL A 72 -3.85 2.29 17.23
CA VAL A 72 -3.75 1.24 16.20
C VAL A 72 -3.12 -0.03 16.76
N GLY A 73 -2.04 0.11 17.54
CA GLY A 73 -1.35 -0.98 18.21
C GLY A 73 -2.28 -1.80 19.11
N GLU A 74 -3.06 -1.12 19.95
CA GLU A 74 -4.06 -1.76 20.82
C GLU A 74 -5.19 -2.42 20.01
N ARG A 75 -5.78 -1.68 19.06
CA ARG A 75 -6.98 -2.14 18.33
C ARG A 75 -6.70 -3.30 17.38
N PHE A 76 -5.60 -3.26 16.64
CA PHE A 76 -5.34 -4.22 15.56
C PHE A 76 -4.21 -5.19 15.86
N PHE A 77 -3.24 -4.78 16.67
CA PHE A 77 -2.02 -5.54 16.91
C PHE A 77 -1.95 -6.15 18.32
N LYS A 78 -2.94 -5.88 19.18
CA LYS A 78 -3.11 -6.48 20.52
C LYS A 78 -1.83 -6.41 21.37
N GLY A 79 -1.17 -5.25 21.37
CA GLY A 79 0.08 -5.03 22.11
C GLY A 79 1.32 -5.68 21.46
N SER A 80 1.27 -6.08 20.18
CA SER A 80 2.47 -6.46 19.43
C SER A 80 3.52 -5.33 19.43
N ARG A 81 4.77 -5.69 19.12
CA ARG A 81 5.86 -4.73 18.98
C ARG A 81 5.48 -3.58 18.04
N LYS A 82 5.84 -2.36 18.42
CA LYS A 82 5.67 -1.13 17.64
C LYS A 82 6.15 -1.28 16.19
N GLN A 83 7.21 -2.04 15.95
CA GLN A 83 7.70 -2.37 14.60
C GLN A 83 6.58 -2.86 13.67
N ARG A 84 5.77 -3.83 14.11
CA ARG A 84 4.68 -4.39 13.30
C ARG A 84 3.63 -3.35 12.91
N VAL A 85 3.40 -2.36 13.78
CA VAL A 85 2.50 -1.24 13.49
C VAL A 85 3.11 -0.35 12.41
N MET A 86 4.41 -0.04 12.52
CA MET A 86 5.13 0.76 11.53
C MET A 86 5.16 0.09 10.15
N ASP A 87 5.47 -1.21 10.10
CA ASP A 87 5.46 -2.01 8.87
C ASP A 87 4.11 -1.91 8.15
N ALA A 88 3.03 -2.10 8.90
CA ALA A 88 1.68 -2.01 8.39
C ALA A 88 1.33 -0.60 7.89
N LEU A 89 1.77 0.45 8.59
CA LEU A 89 1.53 1.83 8.21
C LEU A 89 2.29 2.21 6.93
N VAL A 90 3.57 1.82 6.80
CA VAL A 90 4.37 2.05 5.59
C VAL A 90 3.70 1.40 4.39
N LEU A 91 3.35 0.11 4.51
CA LEU A 91 2.70 -0.62 3.43
C LEU A 91 1.33 -0.03 3.05
N SER A 92 0.70 0.74 3.94
CA SER A 92 -0.64 1.34 3.80
C SER A 92 -0.67 2.80 3.40
N LEU A 93 0.47 3.39 3.05
CA LEU A 93 0.53 4.77 2.58
C LEU A 93 -0.39 5.04 1.38
N ASP A 94 -0.63 4.05 0.53
CA ASP A 94 -1.53 4.15 -0.62
C ASP A 94 -3.00 4.43 -0.23
N LEU A 95 -3.38 4.03 0.99
CA LEU A 95 -4.74 4.17 1.51
C LEU A 95 -5.00 5.56 2.12
N LEU A 96 -3.96 6.37 2.33
CA LEU A 96 -4.11 7.77 2.71
C LEU A 96 -4.45 8.64 1.49
N PRO A 97 -5.17 9.77 1.71
CA PRO A 97 -5.30 10.81 0.70
C PRO A 97 -3.92 11.24 0.18
N GLU A 98 -3.80 11.41 -1.13
CA GLU A 98 -2.55 11.73 -1.83
C GLU A 98 -1.75 12.85 -1.17
N ARG A 99 -2.42 13.96 -0.85
CA ARG A 99 -1.85 15.15 -0.17
C ARG A 99 -1.24 14.88 1.22
N ARG A 100 -1.48 13.70 1.81
CA ARG A 100 -0.99 13.32 3.15
C ARG A 100 0.11 12.27 3.11
N ARG A 101 0.38 11.65 1.96
CA ARG A 101 1.34 10.54 1.89
C ARG A 101 2.75 10.97 2.24
N ALA A 102 3.18 12.15 1.79
CA ALA A 102 4.48 12.71 2.14
C ALA A 102 4.59 13.10 3.62
N ASP A 103 3.52 13.65 4.21
CA ASP A 103 3.47 13.95 5.65
C ASP A 103 3.55 12.67 6.49
N ALA A 104 2.82 11.63 6.08
CA ALA A 104 2.81 10.34 6.74
C ALA A 104 4.19 9.66 6.69
N LEU A 105 4.85 9.68 5.53
CA LEU A 105 6.22 9.20 5.40
C LEU A 105 7.18 9.98 6.30
N GLY A 106 7.03 11.30 6.39
CA GLY A 106 7.81 12.14 7.31
C GLY A 106 7.60 11.74 8.77
N CYS A 107 6.36 11.44 9.18
CA CYS A 107 6.06 10.96 10.52
C CYS A 107 6.68 9.59 10.80
N LEU A 108 6.62 8.66 9.84
CA LEU A 108 7.24 7.35 9.97
C LEU A 108 8.76 7.46 10.14
N LEU A 109 9.44 8.27 9.32
CA LEU A 109 10.90 8.43 9.39
C LEU A 109 11.39 9.13 10.67
N ALA A 110 10.58 10.05 11.20
CA ALA A 110 10.88 10.74 12.44
C ALA A 110 10.50 9.92 13.70
N ASP A 111 9.69 8.86 13.56
CA ASP A 111 9.28 8.00 14.67
C ASP A 111 10.30 6.90 15.01
N GLY A 112 11.47 7.36 15.47
CA GLY A 112 12.47 6.52 16.09
C GLY A 112 13.12 5.49 15.15
N VAL A 113 13.67 4.44 15.75
CA VAL A 113 14.36 3.37 15.01
C VAL A 113 13.36 2.49 14.27
N GLU A 114 12.20 2.23 14.87
CA GLU A 114 11.20 1.34 14.30
C GLU A 114 10.59 1.89 13.01
N GLY A 115 10.27 3.19 12.99
CA GLY A 115 9.72 3.84 11.82
C GLY A 115 10.73 3.91 10.67
N ARG A 116 12.00 4.21 10.96
CA ARG A 116 13.08 4.17 9.96
C ARG A 116 13.28 2.76 9.39
N ALA A 117 13.37 1.75 10.25
CA ALA A 117 13.53 0.37 9.84
C ALA A 117 12.37 -0.11 8.94
N ALA A 118 11.12 0.25 9.29
CA ALA A 118 9.97 -0.09 8.47
C ALA A 118 10.03 0.57 7.09
N VAL A 119 10.41 1.85 7.02
CA VAL A 119 10.54 2.53 5.73
C VAL A 119 11.68 1.91 4.92
N GLU A 120 12.82 1.62 5.53
CA GLU A 120 13.94 0.96 4.84
C GLU A 120 13.57 -0.41 4.27
N GLU A 121 12.87 -1.23 5.05
CA GLU A 121 12.45 -2.57 4.65
C GLU A 121 11.37 -2.54 3.55
N PHE A 122 10.37 -1.66 3.68
CA PHE A 122 9.18 -1.69 2.83
C PHE A 122 9.14 -0.66 1.71
N TRP A 123 10.06 0.31 1.68
CA TRP A 123 10.14 1.30 0.59
C TRP A 123 10.25 0.67 -0.81
N PRO A 124 10.98 -0.45 -1.04
CA PRO A 124 11.00 -1.12 -2.34
C PRO A 124 9.61 -1.57 -2.85
N TYR A 125 8.66 -1.82 -1.95
CA TYR A 125 7.30 -2.25 -2.30
C TYR A 125 6.31 -1.08 -2.45
N VAL A 126 6.56 0.03 -1.73
CA VAL A 126 5.73 1.24 -1.82
C VAL A 126 6.18 2.09 -3.00
N GLY A 127 7.46 2.44 -3.03
CA GLY A 127 8.09 3.19 -4.12
C GLY A 127 7.59 4.62 -4.30
N MET A 128 8.27 5.34 -5.19
CA MET A 128 7.93 6.73 -5.53
C MET A 128 6.62 6.84 -6.31
N ASP A 129 6.15 5.77 -6.94
CA ASP A 129 4.94 5.76 -7.76
C ASP A 129 3.66 6.01 -6.95
N ARG A 130 3.69 5.74 -5.64
CA ARG A 130 2.58 6.03 -4.72
C ARG A 130 2.58 7.47 -4.22
N ILE A 131 3.62 8.24 -4.53
CA ILE A 131 3.75 9.64 -4.14
C ILE A 131 3.35 10.55 -5.31
N PRO A 132 2.44 11.52 -5.07
CA PRO A 132 2.07 12.52 -6.07
C PRO A 132 3.29 13.29 -6.57
N GLU A 133 3.33 13.62 -7.87
CA GLU A 133 4.50 14.27 -8.51
C GLU A 133 4.97 15.52 -7.74
N VAL A 134 4.03 16.34 -7.28
CA VAL A 134 4.29 17.56 -6.50
C VAL A 134 5.10 17.31 -5.22
N ASP A 135 4.97 16.12 -4.62
CA ASP A 135 5.63 15.75 -3.37
C ASP A 135 6.89 14.90 -3.58
N ARG A 136 7.16 14.40 -4.79
CA ARG A 136 8.29 13.48 -5.04
C ARG A 136 9.64 14.11 -4.69
N ALA A 137 9.83 15.40 -4.98
CA ALA A 137 11.07 16.10 -4.63
C ALA A 137 11.27 16.17 -3.10
N ARG A 138 10.19 16.40 -2.35
CA ARG A 138 10.18 16.42 -0.89
C ARG A 138 10.49 15.03 -0.33
N VAL A 139 9.86 13.98 -0.86
CA VAL A 139 10.11 12.59 -0.44
C VAL A 139 11.55 12.16 -0.72
N ARG A 140 12.11 12.48 -1.89
CA ARG A 140 13.53 12.20 -2.18
C ARG A 140 14.47 12.88 -1.17
N ARG A 141 14.16 14.11 -0.76
CA ARG A 141 14.94 14.80 0.27
C ARG A 141 14.87 14.09 1.61
N LEU A 142 13.67 13.69 2.04
CA LEU A 142 13.45 12.93 3.28
C LEU A 142 14.23 11.62 3.26
N LEU A 143 14.10 10.80 2.22
CA LEU A 143 14.80 9.52 2.14
C LEU A 143 16.32 9.69 2.20
N ARG A 144 16.89 10.73 1.58
CA ARG A 144 18.32 11.03 1.68
C ARG A 144 18.75 11.49 3.07
N GLU A 145 17.94 12.33 3.71
CA GLU A 145 18.19 12.83 5.07
C GLU A 145 18.25 11.70 6.09
N TYR A 146 17.40 10.69 5.91
CA TYR A 146 17.34 9.50 6.76
C TYR A 146 18.13 8.30 6.20
N GLU A 147 18.93 8.52 5.15
CA GLU A 147 19.83 7.53 4.54
C GLU A 147 19.14 6.23 4.04
N ILE A 148 17.86 6.31 3.69
CA ILE A 148 17.06 5.17 3.21
C ILE A 148 17.41 4.81 1.76
N GLY A 149 17.62 3.52 1.50
CA GLY A 149 17.80 2.98 0.15
C GLY A 149 19.14 3.31 -0.49
N ARG A 150 20.20 3.38 0.33
CA ARG A 150 21.58 3.41 -0.14
C ARG A 150 22.05 2.05 -0.65
#